data_AF-A0A961SJE6-F1
#
_entry.id   AF-A0A961SJE6-F1
#
_cell.length_a   1.000
_cell.length_b   1.000
_cell.length_c   1.000
_cell.angle_alpha   90.00
_cell.angle_beta   90.00
_cell.angle_gamma   90.00
#
_symmetry.space_group_name_H-M   'P 1'
#
loop_
_entity.id
_entity.type
_entity.pdbx_description
1 polymer ?
#
loop_
_entity_poly.entity_id
_entity_poly.type
_entity_poly.pdbx_seq_one_letter_code
_entity_poly.pdbx_strand_id
1 'polypeptide(L)'
;MRLRHQLLLSSTMLVGALTGYSRSAYAQQVCLRQGATSTFLCNGSSSDTQDLTSGTTGVNNTNVISDSIPPQFSVDTRPGYGGSGGNAVTITGDGALSYADANASSLAAQGSALYVNAAGDDGATPGSIAINTNGALLGGDWGIRARNFGTGALTVTANGDVTGTARAGIEAYNNTSATDLTVTAGATVMGGTFGIYA
;
A
#
# COMPACT_ATOMS: atom_id res chain seq x y z
N MET A 1 -33.04 -51.57 55.83
CA MET A 1 -33.52 -50.25 55.39
C MET A 1 -32.38 -49.23 55.43
N ARG A 2 -31.84 -48.84 54.28
CA ARG A 2 -31.15 -47.54 54.11
C ARG A 2 -31.51 -47.01 52.73
N LEU A 3 -32.19 -45.87 52.75
CA LEU A 3 -32.83 -45.21 51.62
C LEU A 3 -31.79 -44.43 50.81
N ARG A 4 -31.93 -44.48 49.48
CA ARG A 4 -31.25 -43.63 48.49
C ARG A 4 -31.39 -42.14 48.81
N HIS A 5 -30.40 -41.32 48.44
CA HIS A 5 -30.63 -40.04 47.77
C HIS A 5 -29.53 -39.80 46.74
N GLN A 6 -29.97 -39.57 45.50
CA GLN A 6 -29.17 -39.19 44.34
C GLN A 6 -28.90 -37.69 44.37
N LEU A 7 -27.79 -37.25 43.79
CA LEU A 7 -27.74 -36.07 42.90
C LEU A 7 -26.41 -36.09 42.12
N LEU A 8 -26.56 -36.24 40.80
CA LEU A 8 -25.52 -36.04 39.80
C LEU A 8 -25.08 -34.57 39.81
N LEU A 9 -23.82 -34.28 39.48
CA LEU A 9 -23.54 -33.33 38.40
C LEU A 9 -22.12 -33.54 37.87
N SER A 10 -22.09 -33.83 36.58
CA SER A 10 -20.93 -33.93 35.70
C SER A 10 -20.29 -32.56 35.50
N SER A 11 -18.97 -32.49 35.57
CA SER A 11 -18.20 -31.46 34.86
C SER A 11 -16.77 -31.92 34.66
N THR A 12 -16.58 -32.77 33.64
CA THR A 12 -15.28 -32.95 32.97
C THR A 12 -14.83 -31.60 32.43
N MET A 13 -13.82 -30.98 33.05
CA MET A 13 -13.14 -29.83 32.44
C MET A 13 -12.28 -30.34 31.29
N LEU A 14 -12.80 -30.15 30.07
CA LEU A 14 -12.01 -30.22 28.85
C LEU A 14 -11.07 -29.02 28.88
N VAL A 15 -9.80 -29.25 29.24
CA VAL A 15 -8.74 -28.27 29.00
C VAL A 15 -8.55 -28.22 27.50
N GLY A 16 -9.26 -27.27 26.86
CA GLY A 16 -9.04 -26.93 25.47
C GLY A 16 -7.57 -26.57 25.31
N ALA A 17 -6.88 -27.30 24.44
CA ALA A 17 -5.56 -26.93 23.99
C ALA A 17 -5.62 -25.47 23.55
N LEU A 18 -4.91 -24.59 24.26
CA LEU A 18 -4.45 -23.34 23.68
C LEU A 18 -3.49 -23.77 22.57
N THR A 19 -4.03 -24.02 21.38
CA THR A 19 -3.27 -23.87 20.16
C THR A 19 -2.92 -22.40 20.10
N GLY A 20 -1.83 -22.05 20.77
CA GLY A 20 -1.04 -20.89 20.41
C GLY A 20 -0.82 -21.02 18.92
N TYR A 21 -1.57 -20.24 18.15
CA TYR A 21 -1.19 -19.98 16.78
C TYR A 21 0.17 -19.32 16.90
N SER A 22 1.21 -20.12 16.72
CA SER A 22 2.46 -19.68 16.13
C SER A 22 2.08 -19.09 14.77
N ARG A 23 1.65 -17.83 14.77
CA ARG A 23 1.57 -17.02 13.57
C ARG A 23 3.01 -16.83 13.14
N SER A 24 3.50 -17.73 12.31
CA SER A 24 4.64 -17.43 11.47
C SER A 24 4.37 -16.07 10.85
N ALA A 25 5.29 -15.13 11.06
CA ALA A 25 5.21 -13.73 10.65
C ALA A 25 5.23 -13.61 9.11
N TYR A 26 4.14 -14.02 8.46
CA TYR A 26 3.91 -13.74 7.05
C TYR A 26 3.26 -12.36 6.97
N ALA A 27 3.91 -11.44 6.27
CA ALA A 27 3.31 -10.15 5.93
C ALA A 27 1.92 -10.40 5.31
N GLN A 28 0.90 -9.72 5.80
CA GLN A 28 -0.46 -9.83 5.31
C GLN A 28 -0.58 -9.14 3.94
N GLN A 29 -0.04 -9.78 2.91
CA GLN A 29 -0.06 -9.26 1.55
C GLN A 29 -1.49 -9.27 0.99
N VAL A 30 -2.09 -8.08 0.89
CA VAL A 30 -3.42 -7.84 0.34
C VAL A 30 -3.42 -7.39 -1.13
N CYS A 31 -2.23 -7.16 -1.69
CA CYS A 31 -2.01 -6.86 -3.11
C CYS A 31 -1.39 -8.06 -3.81
N LEU A 32 -2.18 -8.74 -4.65
CA LEU A 32 -1.82 -10.01 -5.27
C LEU A 32 -1.65 -9.85 -6.78
N ARG A 33 -0.55 -10.38 -7.31
CA ARG A 33 -0.28 -10.43 -8.75
C ARG A 33 -1.32 -11.30 -9.46
N GLN A 34 -1.83 -10.81 -10.58
CA GLN A 34 -2.82 -11.50 -11.40
C GLN A 34 -2.13 -12.43 -12.41
N GLY A 35 -1.96 -13.71 -12.04
CA GLY A 35 -1.32 -14.71 -12.89
C GLY A 35 0.11 -14.32 -13.29
N ALA A 36 0.45 -14.50 -14.57
CA ALA A 36 1.76 -14.15 -15.13
C ALA A 36 1.85 -12.70 -15.65
N THR A 37 0.95 -11.80 -15.22
CA THR A 37 0.93 -10.39 -15.64
C THR A 37 1.76 -9.51 -14.69
N SER A 38 2.01 -8.25 -15.08
CA SER A 38 2.52 -7.18 -14.21
C SER A 38 1.40 -6.47 -13.42
N THR A 39 0.17 -6.99 -13.45
CA THR A 39 -0.97 -6.39 -12.75
C THR A 39 -1.12 -6.93 -11.34
N PHE A 40 -1.32 -6.05 -10.37
CA PHE A 40 -1.65 -6.37 -8.99
C PHE A 40 -3.06 -5.89 -8.66
N LEU A 41 -3.85 -6.77 -8.06
CA LEU A 41 -5.16 -6.44 -7.52
C LEU A 41 -5.05 -6.37 -6.00
N CYS A 42 -5.43 -5.23 -5.44
CA CYS A 42 -5.40 -4.98 -4.00
C CYS A 42 -6.82 -5.02 -3.43
N ASN A 43 -7.06 -5.87 -2.43
CA ASN A 43 -8.35 -5.99 -1.74
C ASN A 43 -8.20 -6.30 -0.25
N GLY A 44 -9.15 -5.84 0.56
CA GLY A 44 -9.11 -6.00 2.02
C GLY A 44 -8.12 -5.09 2.75
N SER A 45 -7.98 -5.32 4.05
CA SER A 45 -7.22 -4.44 4.96
C SER A 45 -5.94 -5.08 5.44
N SER A 46 -4.82 -4.36 5.45
CA SER A 46 -3.53 -4.84 6.00
C SER A 46 -2.94 -3.84 7.00
N SER A 47 -2.19 -4.35 7.98
CA SER A 47 -1.32 -3.57 8.86
C SER A 47 0.15 -3.63 8.47
N ASP A 48 0.47 -4.33 7.38
CA ASP A 48 1.82 -4.55 6.90
C ASP A 48 2.07 -3.76 5.60
N THR A 49 3.33 -3.42 5.34
CA THR A 49 3.70 -2.75 4.09
C THR A 49 3.43 -3.67 2.90
N GLN A 50 2.70 -3.14 1.93
CA GLN A 50 2.47 -3.77 0.64
C GLN A 50 3.65 -3.46 -0.28
N ASP A 51 4.70 -4.27 -0.19
CA ASP A 51 5.87 -4.13 -1.01
C ASP A 51 5.71 -4.90 -2.33
N LEU A 52 5.62 -4.16 -3.44
CA LEU A 52 5.51 -4.70 -4.80
C LEU A 52 6.85 -4.65 -5.55
N THR A 53 7.98 -4.59 -4.82
CA THR A 53 9.34 -4.48 -5.40
C THR A 53 9.98 -5.80 -5.83
N SER A 54 9.67 -6.96 -5.21
CA SER A 54 10.45 -8.17 -5.51
C SER A 54 9.74 -9.49 -5.21
N GLY A 55 9.51 -10.22 -6.30
CA GLY A 55 9.06 -11.62 -6.29
C GLY A 55 9.35 -12.26 -7.63
N THR A 56 10.61 -12.21 -8.05
CA THR A 56 11.24 -12.90 -9.20
C THR A 56 10.64 -12.57 -10.58
N THR A 57 11.34 -11.72 -11.34
CA THR A 57 11.11 -11.37 -12.76
C THR A 57 9.70 -10.84 -13.08
N GLY A 58 9.52 -9.51 -13.04
CA GLY A 58 8.35 -8.88 -13.68
C GLY A 58 7.60 -7.81 -12.87
N VAL A 59 8.28 -6.96 -12.11
CA VAL A 59 7.66 -5.72 -11.56
C VAL A 59 7.86 -4.51 -12.49
N ASN A 60 8.46 -4.74 -13.66
CA ASN A 60 8.48 -3.76 -14.71
C ASN A 60 7.09 -3.65 -15.32
N ASN A 61 6.74 -2.44 -15.75
CA ASN A 61 5.42 -2.17 -16.33
C ASN A 61 4.27 -2.49 -15.37
N THR A 62 4.46 -2.26 -14.06
CA THR A 62 3.49 -2.63 -13.02
C THR A 62 2.20 -1.82 -13.12
N ASN A 63 1.06 -2.50 -12.98
CA ASN A 63 -0.26 -1.89 -12.91
C ASN A 63 -0.97 -2.31 -11.61
N VAL A 64 -1.17 -1.38 -10.69
CA VAL A 64 -1.86 -1.66 -9.41
C VAL A 64 -3.27 -1.10 -9.44
N ILE A 65 -4.25 -1.94 -9.10
CA ILE A 65 -5.67 -1.58 -9.07
C ILE A 65 -6.23 -1.88 -7.68
N SER A 66 -6.88 -0.90 -7.03
CA SER A 66 -7.72 -1.17 -5.86
C SER A 66 -9.07 -1.75 -6.31
N ASP A 67 -9.47 -2.91 -5.77
CA ASP A 67 -10.76 -3.51 -6.11
C ASP A 67 -11.91 -2.88 -5.31
N SER A 68 -13.11 -2.97 -5.88
CA SER A 68 -14.39 -2.47 -5.37
C SER A 68 -15.15 -3.47 -4.49
N ILE A 69 -14.62 -4.69 -4.33
CA ILE A 69 -15.29 -5.75 -3.56
C ILE A 69 -15.05 -5.52 -2.06
N PRO A 70 -16.10 -5.41 -1.23
CA PRO A 70 -15.96 -5.29 0.22
C PRO A 70 -15.24 -6.51 0.83
N PRO A 71 -14.34 -6.31 1.83
CA PRO A 71 -13.99 -5.02 2.41
C PRO A 71 -13.09 -4.17 1.51
N GLN A 72 -13.37 -2.86 1.49
CA GLN A 72 -12.60 -1.88 0.72
C GLN A 72 -11.10 -2.01 1.01
N PHE A 73 -10.27 -1.88 -0.03
CA PHE A 73 -8.82 -1.94 0.15
C PHE A 73 -8.36 -0.83 1.11
N SER A 74 -7.58 -1.20 2.13
CA SER A 74 -6.92 -0.27 3.03
C SER A 74 -5.61 -0.82 3.58
N VAL A 75 -4.68 0.08 3.89
CA VAL A 75 -3.42 -0.28 4.54
C VAL A 75 -3.12 0.74 5.63
N ASP A 76 -2.88 0.29 6.86
CA ASP A 76 -2.45 1.14 7.97
C ASP A 76 -1.25 0.53 8.70
N THR A 77 -0.05 0.98 8.34
CA THR A 77 1.21 0.50 8.95
C THR A 77 1.64 1.33 10.17
N ARG A 78 0.84 2.31 10.61
CA ARG A 78 1.19 3.17 11.76
C ARG A 78 1.35 2.42 13.08
N PRO A 79 0.49 1.43 13.44
CA PRO A 79 0.58 0.73 14.72
C PRO A 79 1.85 -0.12 14.92
N GLY A 80 2.61 -0.40 13.85
CA GLY A 80 3.96 -0.95 13.89
C GLY A 80 4.14 -2.18 14.78
N TYR A 81 3.73 -3.36 14.33
CA TYR A 81 4.19 -4.61 14.95
C TYR A 81 5.58 -4.99 14.43
N GLY A 82 6.63 -4.41 15.01
CA GLY A 82 7.97 -5.03 14.97
C GLY A 82 8.95 -4.61 13.87
N GLY A 83 9.10 -3.31 13.61
CA GLY A 83 10.36 -2.76 13.06
C GLY A 83 10.20 -1.90 11.81
N SER A 84 10.61 -0.63 11.95
CA SER A 84 10.73 0.42 10.94
C SER A 84 9.43 0.92 10.31
N GLY A 85 9.15 2.21 10.49
CA GLY A 85 8.05 2.93 9.87
C GLY A 85 8.11 2.89 8.34
N GLY A 86 7.61 1.81 7.75
CA GLY A 86 7.58 1.56 6.32
C GLY A 86 6.47 2.35 5.62
N ASN A 87 6.48 2.32 4.29
CA ASN A 87 5.40 2.86 3.48
C ASN A 87 4.14 1.99 3.59
N ALA A 88 2.97 2.50 3.21
CA ALA A 88 1.78 1.65 3.12
C ALA A 88 1.85 0.77 1.87
N VAL A 89 2.04 1.39 0.71
CA VAL A 89 2.25 0.72 -0.58
C VAL A 89 3.57 1.19 -1.19
N THR A 90 4.39 0.24 -1.63
CA THR A 90 5.63 0.52 -2.37
C THR A 90 5.58 -0.15 -3.74
N ILE A 91 5.78 0.63 -4.80
CA ILE A 91 5.90 0.18 -6.18
C ILE A 91 7.28 0.59 -6.68
N THR A 92 8.11 -0.36 -7.08
CA THR A 92 9.41 -0.07 -7.68
C THR A 92 9.70 -1.06 -8.79
N GLY A 93 10.19 -0.55 -9.92
CA GLY A 93 10.52 -1.33 -11.11
C GLY A 93 10.98 -0.40 -12.23
N ASP A 94 11.19 -0.96 -13.41
CA ASP A 94 11.47 -0.20 -14.64
C ASP A 94 10.22 -0.09 -15.53
N GLY A 95 10.28 0.77 -16.54
CA GLY A 95 9.19 0.97 -17.48
C GLY A 95 7.96 1.64 -16.85
N ALA A 96 6.78 1.33 -17.35
CA ALA A 96 5.56 2.07 -17.01
C ALA A 96 4.91 1.60 -15.70
N LEU A 97 5.06 2.35 -14.61
CA LEU A 97 4.48 2.01 -13.31
C LEU A 97 3.18 2.79 -13.08
N SER A 98 2.15 2.13 -12.55
CA SER A 98 0.88 2.78 -12.28
C SER A 98 0.20 2.30 -10.99
N TYR A 99 -0.55 3.24 -10.39
CA TYR A 99 -1.45 3.00 -9.27
C TYR A 99 -2.79 3.67 -9.57
N ALA A 100 -3.85 2.86 -9.67
CA ALA A 100 -5.21 3.30 -9.91
C ALA A 100 -6.11 2.90 -8.74
N ASP A 101 -6.65 3.91 -8.08
CA ASP A 101 -7.60 3.76 -6.98
C ASP A 101 -8.87 4.55 -7.25
N ALA A 102 -9.89 3.81 -7.71
CA ALA A 102 -11.22 4.37 -7.94
C ALA A 102 -12.09 4.38 -6.66
N ASN A 103 -11.71 3.61 -5.64
CA ASN A 103 -12.58 3.23 -4.52
C ASN A 103 -12.32 4.01 -3.23
N ALA A 104 -11.57 5.10 -3.33
CA ALA A 104 -11.19 5.93 -2.19
C ALA A 104 -10.51 5.13 -1.06
N SER A 105 -9.60 4.22 -1.45
CA SER A 105 -8.85 3.38 -0.52
C SER A 105 -8.00 4.21 0.44
N SER A 106 -8.08 3.90 1.74
CA SER A 106 -7.28 4.60 2.76
C SER A 106 -5.90 3.97 2.89
N LEU A 107 -4.86 4.77 2.72
CA LEU A 107 -3.48 4.37 2.98
C LEU A 107 -2.89 5.24 4.09
N ALA A 108 -2.37 4.60 5.14
CA ALA A 108 -1.75 5.28 6.26
C ALA A 108 -0.42 4.63 6.64
N ALA A 109 0.62 5.43 6.84
CA ALA A 109 1.96 4.94 7.11
C ALA A 109 2.79 5.91 7.95
N GLN A 110 3.83 5.40 8.61
CA GLN A 110 4.85 6.25 9.23
C GLN A 110 5.84 6.82 8.20
N GLY A 111 6.07 6.11 7.09
CA GLY A 111 6.84 6.61 5.94
C GLY A 111 5.96 7.34 4.93
N SER A 112 5.96 6.86 3.69
CA SER A 112 5.05 7.35 2.64
C SER A 112 3.75 6.55 2.63
N ALA A 113 2.59 7.19 2.45
CA ALA A 113 1.36 6.41 2.25
C ALA A 113 1.44 5.61 0.93
N LEU A 114 1.88 6.28 -0.15
CA LEU A 114 2.17 5.66 -1.43
C LEU A 114 3.57 6.08 -1.90
N TYR A 115 4.43 5.10 -2.19
CA TYR A 115 5.74 5.31 -2.79
C TYR A 115 5.82 4.61 -4.15
N VAL A 116 6.09 5.36 -5.22
CA VAL A 116 6.27 4.84 -6.58
C VAL A 116 7.61 5.31 -7.14
N ASN A 117 8.43 4.38 -7.59
CA ASN A 117 9.77 4.65 -8.11
C ASN A 117 10.03 3.89 -9.40
N ALA A 118 9.98 4.58 -10.54
CA ALA A 118 10.42 4.05 -11.83
C ALA A 118 11.94 4.25 -11.92
N ALA A 119 12.72 3.17 -11.81
CA ALA A 119 14.17 3.23 -11.73
C ALA A 119 14.85 3.45 -13.11
N GLY A 120 14.13 3.18 -14.19
CA GLY A 120 14.59 3.39 -15.56
C GLY A 120 13.56 2.90 -16.58
N ASP A 121 14.02 2.75 -17.83
CA ASP A 121 13.24 2.20 -18.94
C ASP A 121 13.30 0.66 -18.94
N ASP A 122 12.23 0.01 -19.37
CA ASP A 122 12.18 -1.45 -19.57
C ASP A 122 12.24 -1.77 -21.07
N GLY A 123 13.46 -1.92 -21.59
CA GLY A 123 13.70 -2.11 -23.03
C GLY A 123 13.22 -0.91 -23.84
N ALA A 124 12.17 -1.10 -24.64
CA ALA A 124 11.56 -0.03 -25.43
C ALA A 124 10.46 0.74 -24.67
N THR A 125 10.10 0.32 -23.45
CA THR A 125 9.05 0.96 -22.65
C THR A 125 9.68 2.05 -21.78
N PRO A 126 9.37 3.35 -22.01
CA PRO A 126 9.88 4.42 -21.18
C PRO A 126 9.46 4.27 -19.71
N GLY A 127 10.40 4.51 -18.80
CA GLY A 127 10.14 4.63 -17.38
C GLY A 127 9.18 5.80 -17.15
N SER A 128 7.99 5.49 -16.65
CA SER A 128 6.92 6.46 -16.43
C SER A 128 6.13 6.11 -15.20
N ILE A 129 5.48 7.11 -14.61
CA ILE A 129 4.63 6.95 -13.44
C ILE A 129 3.27 7.55 -13.71
N ALA A 130 2.21 6.77 -13.49
CA ALA A 130 0.83 7.25 -13.50
C ALA A 130 0.11 6.88 -12.20
N ILE A 131 -0.18 7.88 -11.37
CA ILE A 131 -0.92 7.73 -10.13
C ILE A 131 -2.27 8.40 -10.29
N ASN A 132 -3.35 7.67 -10.04
CA ASN A 132 -4.70 8.20 -9.93
C ASN A 132 -5.36 7.62 -8.68
N THR A 133 -5.66 8.44 -7.69
CA THR A 133 -6.27 7.97 -6.44
C THR A 133 -7.41 8.88 -5.99
N ASN A 134 -8.48 8.25 -5.53
CA ASN A 134 -9.59 8.91 -4.84
C ASN A 134 -9.45 8.81 -3.31
N GLY A 135 -8.41 8.14 -2.83
CA GLY A 135 -8.21 7.73 -1.44
C GLY A 135 -7.61 8.79 -0.55
N ALA A 136 -7.87 8.66 0.75
CA ALA A 136 -7.19 9.44 1.78
C ALA A 136 -5.81 8.82 2.05
N LEU A 137 -4.75 9.56 1.74
CA LEU A 137 -3.36 9.13 1.85
C LEU A 137 -2.65 9.92 2.94
N LEU A 138 -2.30 9.25 4.04
CA LEU A 138 -1.63 9.84 5.20
C LEU A 138 -0.26 9.20 5.43
N GLY A 139 0.81 9.90 5.08
CA GLY A 139 2.17 9.48 5.43
C GLY A 139 2.76 10.33 6.54
N GLY A 140 3.56 9.70 7.39
CA GLY A 140 4.37 10.40 8.38
C GLY A 140 5.35 11.36 7.70
N ASP A 141 6.01 10.92 6.63
CA ASP A 141 6.89 11.78 5.85
C ASP A 141 6.18 12.39 4.64
N TRP A 142 5.65 11.55 3.74
CA TRP A 142 4.98 11.98 2.50
C TRP A 142 3.62 11.33 2.32
N GLY A 143 2.61 12.06 1.89
CA GLY A 143 1.35 11.42 1.46
C GLY A 143 1.60 10.57 0.20
N ILE A 144 2.09 11.21 -0.86
CA ILE A 144 2.55 10.54 -2.10
C ILE A 144 4.00 10.92 -2.36
N ARG A 145 4.83 9.92 -2.68
CA ARG A 145 6.17 10.12 -3.19
C ARG A 145 6.36 9.37 -4.51
N ALA A 146 6.52 10.12 -5.59
CA ALA A 146 6.67 9.61 -6.95
C ALA A 146 8.01 10.06 -7.55
N ARG A 147 8.82 9.11 -8.02
CA ARG A 147 10.15 9.38 -8.59
C ARG A 147 10.37 8.62 -9.88
N ASN A 148 10.48 9.35 -10.99
CA ASN A 148 10.75 8.78 -12.29
C ASN A 148 12.18 9.06 -12.74
N PHE A 149 12.97 8.00 -12.89
CA PHE A 149 14.34 8.04 -13.39
C PHE A 149 14.46 7.56 -14.84
N GLY A 150 13.36 7.15 -15.47
CA GLY A 150 13.32 6.80 -16.90
C GLY A 150 13.13 8.01 -17.82
N THR A 151 12.74 7.73 -19.06
CA THR A 151 12.58 8.72 -20.13
C THR A 151 11.12 9.14 -20.40
N GLY A 152 10.15 8.53 -19.71
CA GLY A 152 8.73 8.85 -19.86
C GLY A 152 8.24 9.96 -18.93
N ALA A 153 6.92 10.12 -18.85
CA ALA A 153 6.26 11.16 -18.05
C ALA A 153 5.92 10.68 -16.62
N LEU A 154 5.74 11.64 -15.71
CA LEU A 154 5.19 11.43 -14.37
C LEU A 154 3.89 12.21 -14.24
N THR A 155 2.80 11.50 -13.95
CA THR A 155 1.48 12.09 -13.68
C THR A 155 0.96 11.63 -12.33
N VAL A 156 0.54 12.59 -11.50
CA VAL A 156 -0.17 12.34 -10.24
C VAL A 156 -1.52 13.05 -10.28
N THR A 157 -2.60 12.29 -10.10
CA THR A 157 -3.95 12.80 -9.88
C THR A 157 -4.43 12.32 -8.52
N ALA A 158 -4.63 13.26 -7.59
CA ALA A 158 -5.06 12.99 -6.23
C ALA A 158 -6.41 13.67 -5.98
N ASN A 159 -7.49 12.88 -6.02
CA ASN A 159 -8.86 13.35 -5.80
C ASN A 159 -9.33 13.14 -4.34
N GLY A 160 -8.58 12.39 -3.54
CA GLY A 160 -8.74 12.30 -2.08
C GLY A 160 -7.69 13.12 -1.34
N ASP A 161 -7.90 13.34 -0.04
CA ASP A 161 -6.98 14.15 0.77
C ASP A 161 -5.60 13.47 0.89
N VAL A 162 -4.55 14.25 0.64
CA VAL A 162 -3.16 13.77 0.71
C VAL A 162 -2.38 14.57 1.75
N THR A 163 -1.90 13.88 2.80
CA THR A 163 -1.18 14.50 3.91
C THR A 163 0.18 13.84 4.11
N GLY A 164 1.24 14.64 4.09
CA GLY A 164 2.58 14.24 4.55
C GLY A 164 2.98 15.03 5.80
N THR A 165 3.00 14.39 6.97
CA THR A 165 3.03 15.15 8.24
C THR A 165 4.35 15.89 8.50
N ALA A 166 5.48 15.31 8.09
CA ALA A 166 6.81 15.87 8.32
C ALA A 166 7.41 16.54 7.08
N ARG A 167 7.03 16.14 5.86
CA ARG A 167 7.62 16.65 4.62
C ARG A 167 6.57 17.19 3.66
N ALA A 168 6.34 16.52 2.52
CA ALA A 168 5.42 17.01 1.50
C ALA A 168 4.14 16.18 1.45
N GLY A 169 3.00 16.83 1.19
CA GLY A 169 1.79 16.09 0.82
C GLY A 169 2.06 15.23 -0.42
N ILE A 170 2.55 15.87 -1.48
CA ILE A 170 2.99 15.20 -2.71
C ILE A 170 4.43 15.62 -3.03
N GLU A 171 5.34 14.66 -3.13
CA GLU A 171 6.65 14.81 -3.79
C GLU A 171 6.58 14.11 -5.15
N ALA A 172 6.76 14.86 -6.23
CA ALA A 172 6.92 14.36 -7.59
C ALA A 172 8.32 14.74 -8.09
N TYR A 173 8.99 13.84 -8.79
CA TYR A 173 10.32 14.11 -9.33
C TYR A 173 10.53 13.39 -10.65
N ASN A 174 10.95 14.14 -11.66
CA ASN A 174 11.44 13.63 -12.95
C ASN A 174 12.95 13.82 -13.03
N ASN A 175 13.67 12.79 -13.46
CA ASN A 175 15.07 12.93 -13.82
C ASN A 175 15.23 13.80 -15.08
N THR A 176 16.45 14.28 -15.33
CA THR A 176 16.75 15.19 -16.45
C THR A 176 16.41 14.62 -17.84
N SER A 177 16.32 13.30 -17.96
CA SER A 177 15.97 12.58 -19.18
C SER A 177 14.47 12.34 -19.38
N ALA A 178 13.64 12.59 -18.36
CA ALA A 178 12.20 12.39 -18.41
C ALA A 178 11.50 13.53 -19.16
N THR A 179 10.24 13.32 -19.54
CA THR A 179 9.44 14.31 -20.27
C THR A 179 8.62 15.16 -19.30
N ASP A 180 7.29 15.01 -19.31
CA ASP A 180 6.37 15.86 -18.58
C ASP A 180 6.25 15.43 -17.12
N LEU A 181 6.08 16.42 -16.24
CA LEU A 181 5.69 16.22 -14.85
C LEU A 181 4.37 16.98 -14.64
N THR A 182 3.29 16.26 -14.36
CA THR A 182 1.97 16.84 -14.06
C THR A 182 1.48 16.37 -12.71
N VAL A 183 1.06 17.32 -11.86
CA VAL A 183 0.37 17.05 -10.59
C VAL A 183 -0.98 17.75 -10.61
N THR A 184 -2.05 16.99 -10.43
CA THR A 184 -3.43 17.47 -10.29
C THR A 184 -3.95 17.08 -8.91
N ALA A 185 -4.31 18.09 -8.12
CA ALA A 185 -4.96 17.90 -6.83
C ALA A 185 -6.45 18.28 -6.95
N GLY A 186 -7.34 17.29 -6.83
CA GLY A 186 -8.79 17.48 -6.77
C GLY A 186 -9.32 17.70 -5.35
N ALA A 187 -8.50 17.39 -4.33
CA ALA A 187 -8.80 17.57 -2.91
C ALA A 187 -7.64 18.24 -2.16
N THR A 188 -7.69 18.26 -0.82
CA THR A 188 -6.71 18.98 -0.01
C THR A 188 -5.36 18.26 -0.04
N VAL A 189 -4.28 19.01 -0.29
CA VAL A 189 -2.92 18.51 -0.15
C VAL A 189 -2.19 19.30 0.93
N MET A 190 -1.78 18.61 2.00
CA MET A 190 -1.10 19.18 3.15
C MET A 190 0.28 18.55 3.32
N GLY A 191 1.29 19.37 3.60
CA GLY A 191 2.57 18.86 4.07
C GLY A 191 3.16 19.73 5.17
N GLY A 192 3.98 19.10 6.03
CA GLY A 192 4.70 19.79 7.10
C GLY A 192 5.68 20.86 6.58
N THR A 193 6.28 20.61 5.42
CA THR A 193 7.20 21.54 4.74
C THR A 193 6.59 22.12 3.47
N PHE A 194 6.00 21.27 2.62
CA PHE A 194 5.42 21.67 1.34
C PHE A 194 4.08 20.99 1.12
N GLY A 195 3.06 21.67 0.61
CA GLY A 195 1.87 20.97 0.13
C GLY A 195 2.24 20.03 -1.03
N ILE A 196 2.73 20.62 -2.12
CA ILE A 196 3.21 19.92 -3.31
C ILE A 196 4.65 20.40 -3.59
N TYR A 197 5.56 19.45 -3.82
CA TYR A 197 6.91 19.67 -4.32
C TYR A 197 7.09 18.85 -5.59
N ALA A 198 7.33 19.52 -6.72
CA ALA A 198 7.34 18.95 -8.06
C ALA A 198 8.48 19.56 -8.90
#